data_AF-A0A4Q3GVM1-F1
#
_entry.id   AF-A0A4Q3GVM1-F1
#
_cell.length_a   1.000
_cell.length_b   1.000
_cell.length_c   1.000
_cell.angle_alpha   90.00
_cell.angle_beta   90.00
_cell.angle_gamma   90.00
#
_symmetry.space_group_name_H-M   'P 1'
#
loop_
_entity.id
_entity.type
_entity.pdbx_description
1 polymer ?
#
loop_
_entity_poly.entity_id
_entity_poly.type
_entity_poly.pdbx_seq_one_letter_code
_entity_poly.pdbx_strand_id
1 'polypeptide(L)'
;MERERLIENLRKAGHEAHSWSEGESWVLFVKDYAEGFDFARLDEDIAWRQDHIRMFGRSIALPRRTAWYGDPGANYVYSGIKNEALPWTSLLQNLLDRLRNDLGREWNSVLANRYADGDQHQGYHADDEKELGDRPLIASLSFGATRRFLVKKRSGDAKAEVFDLDDKSLLLMGGRLQEDYVHALAKTKKAVGARINLTFRQIYF
;
A
#
# COMPACT_ATOMS: atom_id res chain seq x y z
N MET A 1 18.34 -7.57 9.89
CA MET A 1 17.72 -8.70 10.63
C MET A 1 16.24 -8.85 10.31
N GLU A 2 15.43 -7.79 10.38
CA GLU A 2 13.98 -7.85 10.08
C GLU A 2 13.67 -8.34 8.65
N ARG A 3 14.29 -7.73 7.62
CA ARG A 3 14.10 -8.12 6.21
C ARG A 3 14.35 -9.62 5.97
N GLU A 4 15.47 -10.15 6.45
CA GLU A 4 15.81 -11.57 6.28
C GLU A 4 14.80 -12.49 6.97
N ARG A 5 14.29 -12.11 8.15
CA ARG A 5 13.23 -12.85 8.84
C ARG A 5 11.95 -12.89 8.00
N LEU A 6 11.58 -11.77 7.38
CA LEU A 6 10.41 -11.69 6.51
C LEU A 6 10.58 -12.56 5.25
N ILE A 7 11.76 -12.54 4.62
CA ILE A 7 12.06 -13.41 3.48
C ILE A 7 11.92 -14.89 3.87
N GLU A 8 12.45 -15.28 5.02
CA GLU A 8 12.36 -16.66 5.50
C GLU A 8 10.91 -17.07 5.84
N ASN A 9 10.13 -16.18 6.45
CA ASN A 9 8.72 -16.46 6.73
C ASN A 9 7.90 -16.60 5.44
N LEU A 10 8.11 -15.71 4.46
CA LEU A 10 7.49 -15.79 3.14
C LEU A 10 7.85 -17.11 2.44
N ARG A 11 9.12 -17.52 2.47
CA ARG A 11 9.57 -18.80 1.92
C ARG A 11 8.87 -19.99 2.58
N LYS A 12 8.73 -19.99 3.91
CA LYS A 12 7.99 -21.04 4.64
C LYS A 12 6.51 -21.08 4.30
N ALA A 13 5.92 -19.93 3.99
CA ALA A 13 4.55 -19.81 3.50
C ALA A 13 4.41 -20.16 2.00
N GLY A 14 5.49 -20.56 1.33
CA GLY A 14 5.48 -20.99 -0.08
C GLY A 14 5.68 -19.86 -1.09
N HIS A 15 6.05 -18.66 -0.63
CA HIS A 15 6.24 -17.48 -1.48
C HIS A 15 7.70 -17.27 -1.86
N GLU A 16 7.93 -16.84 -3.10
CA GLU A 16 9.24 -16.33 -3.54
C GLU A 16 9.27 -14.80 -3.43
N ALA A 17 10.23 -14.28 -2.67
CA ALA A 17 10.42 -12.85 -2.49
C ALA A 17 11.64 -12.35 -3.25
N HIS A 18 11.42 -11.43 -4.19
CA HIS A 18 12.46 -10.60 -4.78
C HIS A 18 12.71 -9.39 -3.88
N SER A 19 13.91 -8.83 -3.95
CA SER A 19 14.26 -7.75 -3.04
C SER A 19 15.16 -6.71 -3.66
N TRP A 20 14.95 -5.46 -3.25
CA TRP A 20 15.82 -4.33 -3.53
C TRP A 20 16.17 -3.67 -2.19
N SER A 21 17.41 -3.17 -2.08
CA SER A 21 17.83 -2.44 -0.88
C SER A 21 19.00 -1.52 -1.15
N GLU A 22 19.01 -0.39 -0.45
CA GLU A 22 20.15 0.52 -0.35
C GLU A 22 20.30 0.95 1.12
N GLY A 23 21.41 0.58 1.75
CA GLY A 23 21.59 0.76 3.19
C GLY A 23 20.53 0.01 3.99
N GLU A 24 19.84 0.71 4.90
CA GLU A 24 18.73 0.15 5.69
C GLU A 24 17.36 0.34 5.04
N SER A 25 17.29 0.95 3.85
CA SER A 25 16.05 1.10 3.09
C SER A 25 15.86 -0.09 2.15
N TRP A 26 14.69 -0.73 2.18
CA TRP A 26 14.45 -1.92 1.37
C TRP A 26 13.00 -2.11 0.97
N VAL A 27 12.84 -2.88 -0.10
CA VAL A 27 11.57 -3.34 -0.64
C VAL A 27 11.65 -4.84 -0.86
N LEU A 28 10.59 -5.57 -0.50
CA LEU A 28 10.37 -6.96 -0.93
C LEU A 28 9.18 -7.02 -1.89
N PHE A 29 9.26 -7.86 -2.90
CA PHE A 29 8.21 -8.06 -3.88
C PHE A 29 7.91 -9.55 -4.05
N VAL A 30 6.64 -9.90 -3.93
CA VAL A 30 6.14 -11.28 -4.04
C VAL A 30 5.03 -11.30 -5.07
N LYS A 31 5.16 -12.16 -6.08
CA LYS A 31 4.11 -12.39 -7.08
C LYS A 31 3.05 -13.35 -6.55
N ASP A 32 1.83 -13.21 -7.05
CA ASP A 32 0.72 -14.12 -6.77
C ASP A 32 0.39 -14.34 -5.27
N TYR A 33 0.87 -13.44 -4.39
CA TYR A 33 0.70 -13.54 -2.95
C TYR A 33 -0.78 -13.65 -2.54
N ALA A 34 -1.65 -12.91 -3.22
CA ALA A 34 -3.10 -12.91 -3.00
C ALA A 34 -3.85 -13.85 -3.95
N GLU A 35 -3.20 -14.93 -4.43
CA GLU A 35 -3.91 -15.98 -5.17
C GLU A 35 -5.11 -16.52 -4.36
N GLY A 36 -6.22 -16.72 -5.06
CA GLY A 36 -7.52 -17.09 -4.50
C GLY A 36 -8.45 -15.92 -4.15
N PHE A 37 -7.97 -14.68 -4.21
CA PHE A 37 -8.80 -13.48 -4.04
C PHE A 37 -9.23 -12.90 -5.38
N ASP A 38 -10.51 -12.55 -5.49
CA ASP A 38 -11.13 -12.05 -6.72
C ASP A 38 -11.25 -10.53 -6.72
N PHE A 39 -10.85 -9.91 -7.83
CA PHE A 39 -10.89 -8.45 -8.01
C PHE A 39 -12.31 -7.91 -7.93
N ALA A 40 -13.27 -8.53 -8.61
CA ALA A 40 -14.64 -7.98 -8.72
C ALA A 40 -15.35 -8.03 -7.36
N ARG A 41 -15.19 -9.13 -6.62
CA ARG A 41 -15.71 -9.24 -5.25
C ARG A 41 -15.08 -8.21 -4.32
N LEU A 42 -13.77 -7.99 -4.41
CA LEU A 42 -13.10 -6.96 -3.62
C LEU A 42 -13.59 -5.55 -3.98
N ASP A 43 -13.81 -5.28 -5.27
CA ASP A 43 -14.30 -3.98 -5.75
C ASP A 43 -15.73 -3.69 -5.29
N GLU A 44 -16.58 -4.71 -5.20
CA GLU A 44 -17.96 -4.62 -4.73
C GLU A 44 -18.06 -4.48 -3.20
N ASP A 45 -17.24 -5.23 -2.45
CA ASP A 45 -17.28 -5.32 -0.99
C ASP A 45 -16.70 -4.06 -0.30
N ILE A 46 -15.82 -3.32 -0.99
CA ILE A 46 -15.22 -2.10 -0.45
C ILE A 46 -16.19 -0.91 -0.58
N ALA A 47 -16.42 -0.21 0.53
CA ALA A 47 -17.24 0.99 0.63
C ALA A 47 -16.50 2.24 0.09
N TRP A 48 -16.28 2.26 -1.23
CA TRP A 48 -15.57 3.33 -1.92
C TRP A 48 -16.22 4.70 -1.72
N ARG A 49 -15.38 5.70 -1.42
CA ARG A 49 -15.78 7.12 -1.43
C ARG A 49 -14.80 7.98 -2.22
N GLN A 50 -15.28 9.14 -2.64
CA GLN A 50 -14.49 10.12 -3.37
C GLN A 50 -14.06 11.24 -2.41
N ASP A 51 -12.87 11.10 -1.82
CA ASP A 51 -12.33 12.09 -0.88
C ASP A 51 -11.92 13.39 -1.60
N HIS A 52 -11.93 14.49 -0.86
CA HIS A 52 -11.56 15.82 -1.32
C HIS A 52 -10.47 16.40 -0.42
N ILE A 53 -9.43 16.99 -1.02
CA ILE A 53 -8.36 17.68 -0.30
C ILE A 53 -8.45 19.20 -0.53
N ARG A 54 -8.00 19.98 0.46
CA ARG A 54 -7.84 21.43 0.29
C ARG A 54 -6.44 21.72 -0.23
N MET A 55 -6.34 22.26 -1.45
CA MET A 55 -5.10 22.80 -2.00
C MET A 55 -5.33 24.25 -2.43
N PHE A 56 -4.46 25.16 -1.99
CA PHE A 56 -4.54 26.59 -2.32
C PHE A 56 -5.92 27.22 -2.05
N GLY A 57 -6.57 26.82 -0.95
CA GLY A 57 -7.91 27.30 -0.56
C GLY A 57 -9.08 26.71 -1.35
N ARG A 58 -8.82 25.82 -2.32
CA ARG A 58 -9.86 25.15 -3.13
C ARG A 58 -10.02 23.69 -2.71
N SER A 59 -11.26 23.20 -2.72
CA SER A 59 -11.55 21.77 -2.55
C SER A 59 -11.37 21.06 -3.88
N ILE A 60 -10.45 20.09 -3.94
CA ILE A 60 -10.14 19.30 -5.13
C ILE A 60 -10.42 17.84 -4.83
N ALA A 61 -11.25 17.19 -5.63
CA ALA A 61 -11.47 15.75 -5.55
C ALA A 61 -10.16 15.00 -5.82
N LEU A 62 -9.85 14.01 -4.99
CA LEU A 62 -8.72 13.13 -5.26
C LEU A 62 -8.93 12.42 -6.61
N PRO A 63 -7.87 12.16 -7.39
CA PRO A 63 -8.00 11.49 -8.68
C PRO A 63 -8.18 9.97 -8.53
N ARG A 64 -8.80 9.49 -7.44
CA ARG A 64 -9.02 8.09 -7.09
C ARG A 64 -10.10 7.98 -6.01
N ARG A 65 -10.71 6.80 -5.87
CA ARG A 65 -11.58 6.50 -4.72
C ARG A 65 -10.79 5.80 -3.62
N THR A 66 -11.21 6.00 -2.39
CA THR A 66 -10.53 5.50 -1.19
C THR A 66 -11.53 4.91 -0.21
N ALA A 67 -11.06 4.03 0.67
CA ALA A 67 -11.78 3.58 1.86
C ALA A 67 -10.77 3.21 2.96
N TRP A 68 -11.10 3.50 4.21
CA TRP A 68 -10.24 3.22 5.37
C TRP A 68 -10.93 2.21 6.28
N TYR A 69 -10.27 1.08 6.52
CA TYR A 69 -10.72 0.02 7.40
C TYR A 69 -9.69 -0.23 8.49
N GLY A 70 -10.13 -0.66 9.66
CA GLY A 70 -9.21 -0.94 10.76
C GLY A 70 -9.89 -1.48 12.00
N ASP A 71 -9.07 -1.89 12.96
CA ASP A 71 -9.53 -2.29 14.28
C ASP A 71 -10.22 -1.10 15.00
N PRO A 72 -11.13 -1.35 15.96
CA PRO A 72 -11.71 -0.30 16.76
C PRO A 72 -10.63 0.60 17.38
N GLY A 73 -10.71 1.90 17.12
CA GLY A 73 -9.73 2.86 17.61
C GLY A 73 -8.63 3.23 16.61
N ALA A 74 -8.41 2.45 15.54
CA ALA A 74 -7.46 2.70 14.43
C ALA A 74 -7.86 3.89 13.54
N ASN A 75 -8.12 5.03 14.20
CA ASN A 75 -8.45 6.30 13.58
C ASN A 75 -7.16 6.92 13.02
N TYR A 76 -7.26 7.46 11.81
CA TYR A 76 -6.11 7.99 11.10
C TYR A 76 -6.42 9.37 10.55
N VAL A 77 -5.46 10.28 10.63
CA VAL A 77 -5.57 11.63 10.05
C VAL A 77 -4.72 11.71 8.80
N TYR A 78 -5.34 11.69 7.63
CA TYR A 78 -4.64 11.91 6.36
C TYR A 78 -4.96 13.28 5.80
N SER A 79 -3.93 14.10 5.53
CA SER A 79 -4.10 15.43 4.93
C SER A 79 -5.13 16.31 5.66
N GLY A 80 -5.26 16.17 6.98
CA GLY A 80 -6.22 16.91 7.82
C GLY A 80 -7.64 16.32 7.88
N ILE A 81 -7.91 15.18 7.23
CA ILE A 81 -9.18 14.47 7.30
C ILE A 81 -9.08 13.37 8.37
N LYS A 82 -9.85 13.50 9.44
CA LYS A 82 -10.00 12.43 10.44
C LYS A 82 -10.88 11.33 9.84
N ASN A 83 -10.28 10.17 9.62
CA ASN A 83 -10.97 8.99 9.12
C ASN A 83 -11.24 8.05 10.28
N GLU A 84 -12.52 7.84 10.56
CA GLU A 84 -12.96 6.74 11.40
C GLU A 84 -12.84 5.45 10.58
N ALA A 85 -12.18 4.45 11.14
CA ALA A 85 -12.01 3.15 10.51
C ALA A 85 -13.37 2.45 10.37
N LEU A 86 -13.68 2.06 9.14
CA LEU A 86 -14.77 1.13 8.88
C LEU A 86 -14.41 -0.25 9.46
N PRO A 87 -15.40 -1.02 9.94
CA PRO A 87 -15.16 -2.39 10.38
C PRO A 87 -14.75 -3.26 9.18
N TRP A 88 -13.80 -4.16 9.42
CA TRP A 88 -13.29 -5.10 8.40
C TRP A 88 -14.41 -5.84 7.69
N THR A 89 -14.34 -5.89 6.36
CA THR A 89 -15.12 -6.85 5.58
C THR A 89 -14.50 -8.25 5.69
N SER A 90 -15.25 -9.29 5.37
CA SER A 90 -14.72 -10.66 5.42
C SER A 90 -13.53 -10.86 4.48
N LEU A 91 -13.51 -10.22 3.30
CA LEU A 91 -12.39 -10.32 2.37
C LEU A 91 -11.14 -9.63 2.90
N LEU A 92 -11.29 -8.41 3.45
CA LEU A 92 -10.16 -7.68 4.04
C LEU A 92 -9.62 -8.37 5.28
N GLN A 93 -10.49 -8.95 6.11
CA GLN A 93 -10.08 -9.75 7.28
C GLN A 93 -9.25 -10.97 6.86
N ASN A 94 -9.67 -11.71 5.83
CA ASN A 94 -8.92 -12.86 5.32
C ASN A 94 -7.52 -12.48 4.80
N LEU A 95 -7.40 -11.31 4.14
CA LEU A 95 -6.09 -10.79 3.70
C LEU A 95 -5.23 -10.36 4.89
N LEU A 96 -5.83 -9.70 5.87
CA LEU A 96 -5.18 -9.30 7.12
C LEU A 96 -4.60 -10.52 7.85
N ASP A 97 -5.39 -11.58 7.99
CA ASP A 97 -4.98 -12.81 8.68
C ASP A 97 -3.87 -13.53 7.91
N ARG A 98 -3.93 -13.55 6.57
CA ARG A 98 -2.82 -14.06 5.74
C ARG A 98 -1.52 -13.28 5.99
N LEU A 99 -1.58 -11.95 5.99
CA LEU A 99 -0.41 -11.09 6.28
C LEU A 99 0.14 -11.32 7.69
N ARG A 100 -0.72 -11.43 8.70
CA ARG A 100 -0.32 -11.71 10.08
C ARG A 100 0.41 -13.04 10.19
N ASN A 101 -0.14 -14.09 9.58
CA ASN A 101 0.42 -15.43 9.58
C ASN A 101 1.76 -15.50 8.83
N ASP A 102 1.81 -14.98 7.60
CA ASP A 102 2.98 -15.13 6.73
C ASP A 102 4.14 -14.19 7.11
N LEU A 103 3.85 -13.05 7.75
CA LEU A 103 4.89 -12.05 8.09
C LEU A 103 5.26 -12.08 9.58
N GLY A 104 4.42 -12.68 10.42
CA GLY A 104 4.60 -12.70 11.87
C GLY A 104 4.64 -11.29 12.45
N ARG A 105 3.72 -10.44 11.98
CA ARG A 105 3.60 -9.02 12.32
C ARG A 105 2.16 -8.64 12.55
N GLU A 106 1.98 -7.67 13.43
CA GLU A 106 0.68 -7.06 13.66
C GLU A 106 0.37 -6.03 12.58
N TRP A 107 -0.90 -5.98 12.25
CA TRP A 107 -1.50 -5.10 11.26
C TRP A 107 -2.89 -4.77 11.79
N ASN A 108 -3.34 -3.52 11.72
CA ASN A 108 -4.63 -3.13 12.30
C ASN A 108 -5.36 -2.07 11.47
N SER A 109 -4.84 -1.73 10.29
CA SER A 109 -5.50 -0.83 9.36
C SER A 109 -5.16 -1.16 7.91
N VAL A 110 -6.04 -0.74 7.00
CA VAL A 110 -5.80 -0.75 5.57
C VAL A 110 -6.41 0.50 4.91
N LEU A 111 -5.59 1.15 4.08
CA LEU A 111 -6.09 2.14 3.11
C LEU A 111 -6.30 1.45 1.77
N ALA A 112 -7.56 1.31 1.38
CA ALA A 112 -7.92 0.90 0.03
C ALA A 112 -7.87 2.10 -0.92
N ASN A 113 -7.25 1.92 -2.08
CA ASN A 113 -7.22 2.91 -3.17
C ASN A 113 -7.68 2.23 -4.46
N ARG A 114 -8.68 2.81 -5.12
CA ARG A 114 -9.18 2.36 -6.43
C ARG A 114 -8.84 3.36 -7.50
N TYR A 115 -8.10 2.88 -8.49
CA TYR A 115 -7.72 3.60 -9.70
C TYR A 115 -8.57 3.06 -10.85
N ALA A 116 -9.41 3.89 -11.46
CA ALA A 116 -10.30 3.48 -12.54
C ALA A 116 -9.53 3.16 -13.84
N ASP A 117 -8.43 3.88 -14.09
CA ASP A 117 -7.65 3.80 -15.32
C ASP A 117 -6.20 4.32 -15.13
N GLY A 118 -5.49 4.48 -16.26
CA GLY A 118 -4.10 4.96 -16.32
C GLY A 118 -3.88 6.45 -16.02
N ASP A 119 -4.92 7.29 -16.08
CA ASP A 119 -4.81 8.72 -15.78
C ASP A 119 -4.90 9.01 -14.27
N GLN A 120 -5.56 8.11 -13.52
CA GLN A 120 -5.56 8.10 -12.06
C GLN A 120 -4.20 7.67 -11.50
N HIS A 121 -3.73 8.37 -10.46
CA HIS A 121 -2.36 8.24 -9.97
C HIS A 121 -2.23 8.71 -8.51
N GLN A 122 -1.07 8.46 -7.92
CA GLN A 122 -0.67 9.00 -6.62
C GLN A 122 0.71 9.60 -6.78
N GLY A 123 0.84 10.89 -6.46
CA GLY A 123 2.10 11.63 -6.57
C GLY A 123 3.15 11.12 -5.59
N TYR A 124 4.38 11.62 -5.71
CA TYR A 124 5.46 11.29 -4.79
C TYR A 124 5.09 11.70 -3.36
N HIS A 125 5.16 10.73 -2.45
CA HIS A 125 4.92 10.89 -1.01
C HIS A 125 5.70 9.82 -0.24
N ALA A 126 5.73 9.93 1.07
CA ALA A 126 6.13 8.85 1.96
C ALA A 126 5.00 8.62 2.97
N ASP A 127 4.96 7.42 3.53
CA ASP A 127 4.08 7.09 4.64
C ASP A 127 4.84 7.39 5.95
N ASP A 128 4.93 8.67 6.31
CA ASP A 128 5.69 9.19 7.46
C ASP A 128 4.79 9.79 8.56
N GLU A 129 3.54 9.35 8.63
CA GLU A 129 2.63 9.74 9.70
C GLU A 129 3.08 9.18 11.05
N LYS A 130 2.97 10.01 12.10
CA LYS A 130 3.48 9.68 13.45
C LYS A 130 2.83 8.42 14.03
N GLU A 131 1.57 8.21 13.69
CA GLU A 131 0.75 7.08 14.08
C GLU A 131 1.32 5.74 13.58
N LEU A 132 2.22 5.75 12.58
CA LEU A 132 2.88 4.54 12.07
C LEU A 132 4.13 4.15 12.88
N GLY A 133 4.56 4.99 13.81
CA GLY A 133 5.78 4.80 14.59
C GLY A 133 7.06 4.93 13.75
N ASP A 134 8.19 4.57 14.36
CA ASP A 134 9.49 4.64 13.70
C ASP A 134 9.68 3.47 12.73
N ARG A 135 10.14 3.78 11.50
CA ARG A 135 10.50 2.79 10.46
C ARG A 135 9.39 1.76 10.21
N PRO A 136 8.19 2.21 9.81
CA PRO A 136 7.04 1.31 9.68
C PRO A 136 7.29 0.25 8.60
N LEU A 137 6.80 -0.96 8.88
CA LEU A 137 6.62 -1.98 7.86
C LEU A 137 5.25 -1.77 7.21
N ILE A 138 5.24 -1.59 5.90
CA ILE A 138 4.02 -1.36 5.12
C ILE A 138 3.85 -2.48 4.10
N ALA A 139 2.65 -3.07 4.06
CA ALA A 139 2.30 -4.11 3.09
C ALA A 139 1.30 -3.58 2.07
N SER A 140 1.70 -3.56 0.80
CA SER A 140 0.88 -3.06 -0.31
C SER A 140 0.50 -4.21 -1.24
N LEU A 141 -0.78 -4.58 -1.21
CA LEU A 141 -1.35 -5.60 -2.10
C LEU A 141 -2.01 -4.94 -3.31
N SER A 142 -1.72 -5.45 -4.50
CA SER A 142 -2.25 -4.94 -5.77
C SER A 142 -3.21 -5.95 -6.40
N PHE A 143 -4.33 -5.47 -6.95
CA PHE A 143 -5.27 -6.26 -7.73
C PHE A 143 -5.66 -5.52 -9.01
N GLY A 144 -5.91 -6.26 -10.09
CA GLY A 144 -6.28 -5.72 -11.40
C GLY A 144 -5.07 -5.29 -12.22
N ALA A 145 -5.17 -4.14 -12.89
CA ALA A 145 -4.18 -3.74 -13.88
C ALA A 145 -2.79 -3.47 -13.28
N THR A 146 -1.74 -4.02 -13.92
CA THR A 146 -0.34 -3.74 -13.58
C THR A 146 -0.02 -2.26 -13.72
N ARG A 147 0.66 -1.69 -12.72
CA ARG A 147 1.08 -0.28 -12.71
C ARG A 147 2.49 -0.11 -12.18
N ARG A 148 3.21 0.86 -12.75
CA ARG A 148 4.55 1.25 -12.30
C ARG A 148 4.48 2.01 -10.97
N PHE A 149 5.09 1.41 -9.96
CA PHE A 149 5.40 2.03 -8.69
C PHE A 149 6.84 2.52 -8.71
N LEU A 150 7.01 3.81 -8.45
CA LEU A 150 8.30 4.50 -8.53
C LEU A 150 8.79 4.74 -7.10
N VAL A 151 10.06 4.46 -6.83
CA VAL A 151 10.72 4.77 -5.55
C VAL A 151 11.94 5.63 -5.84
N LYS A 152 11.97 6.86 -5.32
CA LYS A 152 13.02 7.86 -5.58
C LYS A 152 13.55 8.41 -4.26
N LYS A 153 14.86 8.63 -4.14
CA LYS A 153 15.44 9.35 -2.98
C LYS A 153 14.77 10.72 -2.82
N ARG A 154 14.53 11.12 -1.56
CA ARG A 154 13.95 12.44 -1.24
C ARG A 154 14.83 13.59 -1.71
N SER A 155 16.15 13.46 -1.55
CA SER A 155 17.13 14.48 -1.90
C SER A 155 17.96 14.08 -3.11
N GLY A 156 18.30 15.06 -3.94
CA GLY A 156 19.17 14.89 -5.11
C GLY A 156 18.44 14.42 -6.37
N ASP A 157 19.21 14.28 -7.45
CA ASP A 157 18.74 13.90 -8.78
C ASP A 157 18.86 12.39 -9.05
N ALA A 158 18.61 11.57 -8.02
CA ALA A 158 18.59 10.13 -8.20
C ALA A 158 17.46 9.71 -9.15
N LYS A 159 17.75 8.76 -10.04
CA LYS A 159 16.72 8.09 -10.84
C LYS A 159 15.81 7.28 -9.91
N ALA A 160 14.54 7.18 -10.28
CA ALA A 160 13.61 6.33 -9.55
C ALA A 160 13.87 4.86 -9.89
N GLU A 161 13.87 4.02 -8.87
CA GLU A 161 13.68 2.58 -9.01
C GLU A 161 12.23 2.30 -9.42
N VAL A 162 12.03 1.32 -10.28
CA VAL A 162 10.73 1.03 -10.90
C VAL A 162 10.33 -0.40 -10.58
N PHE A 163 9.15 -0.55 -9.98
CA PHE A 163 8.53 -1.83 -9.68
C PHE A 163 7.21 -1.92 -10.45
N ASP A 164 7.06 -2.93 -11.30
CA ASP A 164 5.76 -3.24 -11.91
C ASP A 164 4.94 -4.05 -10.91
N LEU A 165 3.89 -3.43 -10.37
CA LEU A 165 3.00 -4.08 -9.40
C LEU A 165 1.88 -4.78 -10.14
N ASP A 166 2.08 -6.09 -10.33
CA ASP A 166 1.16 -6.99 -11.02
C ASP A 166 -0.10 -7.32 -10.18
N ASP A 167 -1.08 -7.94 -10.83
CA ASP A 167 -2.26 -8.49 -10.16
C ASP A 167 -1.84 -9.48 -9.07
N LYS A 168 -2.52 -9.42 -7.92
CA LYS A 168 -2.30 -10.23 -6.72
C LYS A 168 -0.90 -10.17 -6.12
N SER A 169 -0.08 -9.19 -6.49
CA SER A 169 1.26 -9.02 -5.94
C SER A 169 1.26 -8.33 -4.57
N LEU A 170 2.26 -8.68 -3.75
CA LEU A 170 2.59 -8.01 -2.49
C LEU A 170 3.91 -7.25 -2.63
N LEU A 171 3.88 -5.98 -2.24
CA LEU A 171 5.07 -5.15 -2.06
C LEU A 171 5.21 -4.80 -0.56
N LEU A 172 6.30 -5.23 0.07
CA LEU A 172 6.66 -4.80 1.42
C LEU A 172 7.66 -3.66 1.34
N MET A 173 7.42 -2.63 2.14
CA MET A 173 8.31 -1.48 2.30
C MET A 173 8.73 -1.40 3.76
N GLY A 174 10.04 -1.36 4.04
CA GLY A 174 10.51 -1.35 5.42
C GLY A 174 11.89 -0.75 5.63
N GLY A 175 12.33 -0.81 6.89
CA GLY A 175 13.53 -0.13 7.35
C GLY A 175 13.39 1.39 7.20
N ARG A 176 14.41 2.05 6.65
CA ARG A 176 14.42 3.52 6.50
C ARG A 176 13.69 4.03 5.26
N LEU A 177 12.95 3.19 4.54
CA LEU A 177 12.41 3.55 3.22
C LEU A 177 11.57 4.83 3.25
N GLN A 178 10.69 4.97 4.25
CA GLN A 178 9.82 6.15 4.36
C GLN A 178 10.58 7.43 4.80
N GLU A 179 11.77 7.28 5.38
CA GLU A 179 12.65 8.39 5.75
C GLU A 179 13.52 8.85 4.57
N ASP A 180 14.10 7.90 3.83
CA ASP A 180 15.13 8.18 2.82
C ASP A 180 14.53 8.36 1.40
N TYR A 181 13.35 7.78 1.14
CA TYR A 181 12.70 7.75 -0.18
C TYR A 181 11.27 8.31 -0.14
N VAL A 182 10.81 8.68 -1.33
CA VAL A 182 9.41 8.95 -1.67
C VAL A 182 8.99 8.01 -2.78
N HIS A 183 7.72 7.67 -2.81
CA HIS A 183 7.17 6.74 -3.76
C HIS A 183 5.89 7.26 -4.42
N ALA A 184 5.61 6.77 -5.62
CA ALA A 184 4.50 7.23 -6.45
C ALA A 184 3.93 6.09 -7.30
N LEU A 185 2.64 6.17 -7.61
CA LEU A 185 2.02 5.36 -8.66
C LEU A 185 1.96 6.18 -9.94
N ALA A 186 2.74 5.83 -10.97
CA ALA A 186 2.90 6.65 -12.16
C ALA A 186 1.65 6.64 -13.06
N LYS A 187 1.30 7.79 -13.66
CA LYS A 187 0.36 7.86 -14.79
C LYS A 187 0.86 7.03 -15.97
N THR A 188 -0.06 6.49 -16.76
CA THR A 188 0.23 5.83 -18.03
C THR A 188 -0.76 6.24 -19.10
N LYS A 189 -0.25 6.44 -20.33
CA LYS A 189 -1.08 6.66 -21.52
C LYS A 189 -1.50 5.37 -22.20
N LYS A 190 -0.95 4.23 -21.78
CA LYS A 190 -1.45 2.92 -22.21
C LYS A 190 -2.86 2.74 -21.66
N ALA A 191 -3.78 2.23 -22.48
CA ALA A 191 -5.08 1.78 -22.02
C ALA A 191 -4.86 0.60 -21.04
N VAL A 192 -5.25 0.80 -19.79
CA VAL A 192 -5.15 -0.19 -18.71
C VAL A 192 -6.48 -0.24 -17.97
N GLY A 193 -6.82 -1.40 -17.42
CA GLY A 193 -8.03 -1.57 -16.63
C GLY A 193 -7.94 -0.92 -15.24
N ALA A 194 -8.98 -1.14 -14.44
CA ALA A 194 -9.02 -0.70 -13.06
C ALA A 194 -7.98 -1.45 -12.19
N ARG A 195 -7.53 -0.79 -11.12
CA ARG A 195 -6.60 -1.32 -10.14
C ARG A 195 -7.08 -0.99 -8.73
N ILE A 196 -7.03 -1.98 -7.84
CA ILE A 196 -7.19 -1.81 -6.41
C ILE A 196 -5.82 -1.97 -5.75
N ASN A 197 -5.56 -1.14 -4.75
CA ASN A 197 -4.40 -1.22 -3.90
C ASN A 197 -4.82 -1.18 -2.44
N LEU A 198 -4.43 -2.19 -1.68
CA LEU A 198 -4.67 -2.28 -0.26
C LEU A 198 -3.36 -2.07 0.48
N THR A 199 -3.19 -0.92 1.13
CA THR A 199 -2.00 -0.62 1.93
C THR A 199 -2.27 -0.88 3.40
N PHE A 200 -1.82 -2.03 3.89
CA PHE A 200 -1.92 -2.45 5.28
C PHE A 200 -0.81 -1.83 6.12
N ARG A 201 -1.18 -1.40 7.33
CA ARG A 201 -0.27 -0.75 8.29
C ARG A 201 -0.60 -1.15 9.74
N GLN A 202 0.36 -0.94 10.62
CA GLN A 202 0.17 -0.96 12.06
C GLN A 202 0.12 0.48 12.57
N ILE A 203 -1.00 0.84 13.19
CA ILE A 203 -1.25 2.12 13.84
C ILE A 203 -1.00 1.98 15.33
N TYR A 204 -0.21 2.88 15.89
CA TYR A 204 0.07 3.01 17.32
C TYR A 204 -0.75 4.17 17.90
N PHE A 205 -1.30 3.95 19.10
CA PHE A 205 -2.14 4.91 19.84
C PHE A 205 -1.35 5.68 20.88
#